data_AF-A0A1H3N270-F1
#
_entry.id   AF-A0A1H3N270-F1
#
_cell.length_a   1.000
_cell.length_b   1.000
_cell.length_c   1.000
_cell.angle_alpha   90.00
_cell.angle_beta   90.00
_cell.angle_gamma   90.00
#
_symmetry.space_group_name_H-M   'P 1'
#
loop_
_entity.id
_entity.type
_entity.pdbx_description
1 polymer ?
#
loop_
_entity_poly.entity_id
_entity_poly.type
_entity_poly.pdbx_seq_one_letter_code
_entity_poly.pdbx_strand_id
1 'polypeptide(L)'
;MNDDESWLGIDLSGRQPKITGGIGHNSDVLVRAKSGLLKVAEGHMSAIEGWLEFGEALNEGRTMFSSDELFGQWVSDNLSVTDFNDHERIAAMWAAEDIDRFYEVKLAYPKARTVRGLHAKWKKDQIKTEWQESHIQRQQLVLDGLTVLADMHSGKDEVLIEWAKDHDLFVSIDRDTDWGNPFKVGQDGSRDEVIDRYRYHLEGNPHLMERLKGGELSGKVLGCWCYPNPCHGDVLIEYIYAQTDADNGLAGRAHRKIVVPPYSINRAMGAISGLAELYCKSYTGTVDYAAEVLIAELMKGTEDAIGISIARDRIKWLLQYKSIMDNAEPELRAFLDANPNLKTVE
;
A
#
# COMPACT_ATOMS: atom_id res chain seq x y z
N MET A 1 44.83 -47.58 25.37
CA MET A 1 44.58 -47.99 23.97
C MET A 1 43.11 -47.77 23.73
N ASN A 2 42.81 -46.73 22.96
CA ASN A 2 41.61 -46.54 22.15
C ASN A 2 40.32 -46.25 22.98
N ASP A 3 39.55 -45.17 22.78
CA ASP A 3 39.06 -44.51 21.53
C ASP A 3 38.22 -45.52 20.71
N ASP A 4 36.98 -45.35 20.25
CA ASP A 4 35.91 -44.35 20.40
C ASP A 4 34.59 -45.13 20.69
N GLU A 5 33.34 -44.67 20.61
CA GLU A 5 32.73 -43.43 20.10
C GLU A 5 31.43 -43.13 20.87
N SER A 6 31.21 -41.87 21.26
CA SER A 6 29.86 -41.32 21.56
C SER A 6 29.91 -39.78 21.59
N TRP A 7 30.40 -39.16 20.51
CA TRP A 7 30.65 -37.71 20.44
C TRP A 7 29.52 -36.91 19.76
N LEU A 8 28.29 -37.40 19.79
CA LEU A 8 27.09 -36.64 19.43
C LEU A 8 25.96 -36.97 20.41
N GLY A 9 25.91 -36.22 21.52
CA GLY A 9 24.87 -36.33 22.55
C GLY A 9 23.50 -35.78 22.13
N ILE A 10 22.99 -36.24 20.99
CA ILE A 10 21.68 -35.84 20.45
C ILE A 10 20.60 -36.74 21.06
N ASP A 11 19.93 -36.24 22.09
CA ASP A 11 18.71 -36.84 22.63
C ASP A 11 17.53 -36.56 21.69
N LEU A 12 17.01 -37.60 21.05
CA LEU A 12 15.86 -37.54 20.12
C LEU A 12 14.50 -37.71 20.82
N SER A 13 14.43 -37.67 22.16
CA SER A 13 13.19 -37.93 22.92
C SER A 13 12.24 -36.73 23.08
N GLY A 14 12.59 -35.57 22.53
CA GLY A 14 11.73 -34.38 22.55
C GLY A 14 11.54 -33.73 23.93
N ARG A 15 12.36 -34.09 24.93
CA ARG A 15 12.44 -33.39 26.22
C ARG A 15 13.72 -32.57 26.26
N GLN A 16 13.60 -31.28 26.55
CA GLN A 16 14.76 -30.37 26.59
C GLN A 16 15.77 -30.75 27.68
N PRO A 17 17.07 -30.46 27.47
CA PRO A 17 18.08 -30.58 28.52
C PRO A 17 17.73 -29.68 29.71
N LYS A 18 17.97 -30.19 30.92
CA LYS A 18 17.75 -29.42 32.15
C LYS A 18 18.70 -28.23 32.21
N ILE A 19 18.12 -27.02 32.31
CA ILE A 19 18.85 -25.78 32.56
C ILE A 19 19.67 -25.92 33.85
N THR A 20 20.98 -25.73 33.76
CA THR A 20 21.93 -25.83 34.90
C THR A 20 22.14 -24.49 35.63
N GLY A 21 21.25 -23.53 35.43
CA GLY A 21 21.05 -22.37 36.30
C GLY A 21 20.09 -22.73 37.44
N GLY A 22 20.45 -22.40 38.68
CA GLY A 22 19.63 -22.72 39.84
C GLY A 22 18.26 -22.04 39.82
N ILE A 23 17.24 -22.73 40.34
CA ILE A 23 15.83 -22.30 40.40
C ILE A 23 15.66 -20.86 40.94
N GLY A 24 16.57 -20.42 41.82
CA GLY A 24 16.62 -19.06 42.36
C GLY A 24 16.75 -17.95 41.31
N HIS A 25 17.55 -18.14 40.26
CA HIS A 25 17.83 -17.04 39.32
C HIS A 25 16.59 -16.67 38.49
N ASN A 26 15.79 -17.67 38.08
CA ASN A 26 14.50 -17.44 37.43
C ASN A 26 13.49 -16.79 38.39
N SER A 27 13.52 -17.11 39.69
CA SER A 27 12.65 -16.42 40.66
C SER A 27 13.05 -14.96 40.88
N ASP A 28 14.35 -14.64 40.85
CA ASP A 28 14.84 -13.25 41.03
C ASP A 28 14.47 -12.36 39.83
N VAL A 29 14.43 -12.92 38.61
CA VAL A 29 13.86 -12.26 37.44
C VAL A 29 12.36 -12.00 37.63
N LEU A 30 11.59 -13.01 38.07
CA LEU A 30 10.14 -12.87 38.28
C LEU A 30 9.78 -11.86 39.37
N VAL A 31 10.57 -11.79 40.45
CA VAL A 31 10.37 -10.81 41.53
C VAL A 31 10.58 -9.39 41.01
N ARG A 32 11.65 -9.12 40.25
CA ARG A 32 11.88 -7.80 39.63
C ARG A 32 10.82 -7.44 38.59
N ALA A 33 10.45 -8.37 37.72
CA ALA A 33 9.38 -8.14 36.74
C ALA A 33 8.05 -7.75 37.41
N LYS A 34 7.67 -8.45 38.50
CA LYS A 34 6.46 -8.11 39.27
C LYS A 34 6.58 -6.79 40.03
N SER A 35 7.77 -6.45 40.54
CA SER A 35 8.06 -5.14 41.15
C SER A 35 7.90 -3.99 40.16
N GLY A 36 8.44 -4.13 38.93
CA GLY A 36 8.27 -3.15 37.86
C GLY A 36 6.80 -2.92 37.49
N LEU A 37 6.03 -4.00 37.31
CA LEU A 37 4.59 -3.91 37.05
C LEU A 37 3.79 -3.27 38.21
N LEU A 38 4.17 -3.51 39.45
CA LEU A 38 3.56 -2.85 40.61
C LEU A 38 3.76 -1.33 40.55
N LYS A 39 4.99 -0.86 40.28
CA LYS A 39 5.32 0.56 40.12
C LYS A 39 4.59 1.22 38.95
N VAL A 40 4.29 0.46 37.88
CA VAL A 40 3.43 0.91 36.79
C VAL A 40 1.98 1.12 37.28
N ALA A 41 1.44 0.16 38.04
CA ALA A 41 0.08 0.22 38.57
C ALA A 41 -0.13 1.33 39.62
N GLU A 42 0.90 1.69 40.38
CA GLU A 42 0.88 2.79 41.36
C GLU A 42 0.78 4.19 40.73
N GLY A 43 1.17 4.35 39.46
CA GLY A 43 0.92 5.55 38.69
C GLY A 43 1.99 6.65 38.79
N HIS A 44 1.54 7.91 38.70
CA HIS A 44 2.03 8.79 37.64
C HIS A 44 3.39 9.50 37.81
N MET A 45 4.27 9.09 38.74
CA MET A 45 5.67 9.57 38.80
C MET A 45 6.70 8.51 38.35
N SER A 46 6.59 7.27 38.84
CA SER A 46 7.56 6.19 38.57
C SER A 46 7.14 5.21 37.49
N ALA A 47 6.04 5.46 36.76
CA ALA A 47 5.55 4.54 35.73
C ALA A 47 6.57 4.23 34.61
N ILE A 48 7.45 5.18 34.24
CA ILE A 48 8.53 4.89 33.28
C ILE A 48 9.61 4.01 33.92
N GLU A 49 9.99 4.29 35.16
CA GLU A 49 10.99 3.52 35.91
C GLU A 49 10.52 2.06 36.12
N GLY A 50 9.24 1.85 36.45
CA GLY A 50 8.63 0.53 36.55
C GLY A 50 8.61 -0.23 35.21
N TRP A 51 8.34 0.45 34.08
CA TRP A 51 8.46 -0.17 32.75
C TRP A 51 9.92 -0.51 32.38
N LEU A 52 10.90 0.31 32.79
CA LEU A 52 12.32 0.03 32.55
C LEU A 52 12.80 -1.18 33.38
N GLU A 53 12.48 -1.24 34.67
CA GLU A 53 12.79 -2.39 35.55
C GLU A 53 12.10 -3.68 35.07
N PHE A 54 10.86 -3.59 34.60
CA PHE A 54 10.16 -4.71 33.96
C PHE A 54 10.88 -5.16 32.68
N GLY A 55 11.28 -4.21 31.83
CA GLY A 55 12.01 -4.47 30.59
C GLY A 55 13.38 -5.12 30.84
N GLU A 56 14.14 -4.61 31.80
CA GLU A 56 15.47 -5.12 32.20
C GLU A 56 15.37 -6.57 32.69
N ALA A 57 14.43 -6.84 33.61
CA ALA A 57 14.17 -8.19 34.10
C ALA A 57 13.79 -9.13 32.95
N LEU A 58 12.93 -8.70 32.02
CA LEU A 58 12.56 -9.51 30.87
C LEU A 58 13.69 -9.71 29.85
N ASN A 59 14.58 -8.74 29.65
CA ASN A 59 15.77 -8.90 28.81
C ASN A 59 16.73 -9.93 29.41
N GLU A 60 16.97 -9.88 30.73
CA GLU A 60 17.76 -10.90 31.44
C GLU A 60 17.10 -12.27 31.35
N GLY A 61 15.80 -12.36 31.64
CA GLY A 61 15.01 -13.58 31.49
C GLY A 61 15.06 -14.16 30.07
N ARG A 62 15.02 -13.31 29.04
CA ARG A 62 15.09 -13.75 27.63
C ARG A 62 16.38 -14.49 27.31
N THR A 63 17.52 -14.14 27.92
CA THR A 63 18.80 -14.85 27.69
C THR A 63 18.79 -16.30 28.19
N MET A 64 17.83 -16.66 29.05
CA MET A 64 17.71 -18.00 29.64
C MET A 64 16.96 -19.01 28.75
N PHE A 65 16.43 -18.57 27.60
CA PHE A 65 15.62 -19.39 26.68
C PHE A 65 16.25 -19.50 25.28
N SER A 66 16.15 -20.68 24.68
CA SER A 66 16.67 -20.94 23.34
C SER A 66 15.85 -20.34 22.20
N SER A 67 14.62 -19.87 22.45
CA SER A 67 13.75 -19.24 21.46
C SER A 67 12.79 -18.22 22.08
N ASP A 68 12.28 -17.30 21.25
CA ASP A 68 11.27 -16.31 21.66
C ASP A 68 9.95 -16.97 22.06
N GLU A 69 9.60 -18.11 21.44
CA GLU A 69 8.39 -18.88 21.73
C GLU A 69 8.40 -19.44 23.16
N LEU A 70 9.50 -20.07 23.58
CA LEU A 70 9.64 -20.62 24.93
C LEU A 70 9.69 -19.51 25.99
N PHE A 71 10.34 -18.39 25.68
CA PHE A 71 10.31 -17.20 26.53
C PHE A 71 8.90 -16.62 26.65
N GLY A 72 8.17 -16.50 25.53
CA GLY A 72 6.79 -16.02 25.50
C GLY A 72 5.84 -16.89 26.30
N GLN A 73 5.96 -18.22 26.19
CA GLN A 73 5.21 -19.17 27.01
C GLN A 73 5.53 -18.99 28.50
N TRP A 74 6.82 -18.91 28.87
CA TRP A 74 7.22 -18.68 30.26
C TRP A 74 6.71 -17.36 30.83
N VAL A 75 6.71 -16.28 30.04
CA VAL A 75 6.09 -14.99 30.43
C VAL A 75 4.60 -15.20 30.69
N SER A 76 3.87 -15.86 29.79
CA SER A 76 2.43 -16.12 29.93
C SER A 76 2.09 -17.02 31.13
N ASP A 77 2.97 -17.95 31.50
CA ASP A 77 2.75 -18.88 32.60
C ASP A 77 3.02 -18.27 33.99
N ASN A 78 3.84 -17.21 34.06
CA ASN A 78 4.36 -16.68 35.33
C ASN A 78 3.99 -15.21 35.63
N LEU A 79 3.56 -14.45 34.61
CA LEU A 79 3.20 -13.04 34.68
C LEU A 79 1.80 -12.85 34.07
N SER A 80 0.95 -12.01 34.68
CA SER A 80 -0.44 -11.88 34.23
C SER A 80 -0.54 -10.99 32.99
N VAL A 81 -1.04 -11.55 31.89
CA VAL A 81 -1.33 -10.82 30.63
C VAL A 81 -2.48 -9.80 30.75
N THR A 82 -3.11 -9.69 31.92
CA THR A 82 -4.03 -8.58 32.26
C THR A 82 -3.28 -7.30 32.64
N ASP A 83 -2.04 -7.43 33.11
CA ASP A 83 -1.29 -6.34 33.73
C ASP A 83 -0.44 -5.58 32.69
N PHE A 84 -0.22 -6.20 31.53
CA PHE A 84 0.44 -5.63 30.35
C PHE A 84 0.05 -6.42 29.08
N ASN A 85 0.02 -5.76 27.92
CA ASN A 85 -0.09 -6.46 26.62
C ASN A 85 1.28 -6.63 25.94
N ASP A 86 1.34 -7.44 24.87
CA ASP A 86 2.58 -7.70 24.11
C ASP A 86 3.26 -6.42 23.60
N HIS A 87 2.51 -5.39 23.21
CA HIS A 87 3.10 -4.13 22.74
C HIS A 87 3.76 -3.32 23.87
N GLU A 88 3.23 -3.40 25.09
CA GLU A 88 3.89 -2.86 26.29
C GLU A 88 5.10 -3.69 26.66
N ARG A 89 5.03 -5.03 26.64
CA ARG A 89 6.17 -5.92 26.88
C ARG A 89 7.33 -5.60 25.95
N ILE A 90 7.07 -5.57 24.64
CA ILE A 90 8.10 -5.30 23.62
C ILE A 90 8.66 -3.88 23.78
N ALA A 91 7.83 -2.89 24.12
CA ALA A 91 8.29 -1.52 24.34
C ALA A 91 9.15 -1.39 25.61
N ALA A 92 8.81 -2.09 26.68
CA ALA A 92 9.59 -2.13 27.92
C ALA A 92 10.96 -2.76 27.69
N MET A 93 11.00 -3.93 27.06
CA MET A 93 12.23 -4.63 26.67
C MET A 93 13.13 -3.75 25.79
N TRP A 94 12.57 -3.13 24.74
CA TRP A 94 13.28 -2.17 23.88
C TRP A 94 13.90 -1.01 24.67
N ALA A 95 13.13 -0.40 25.58
CA ALA A 95 13.59 0.78 26.33
C ALA A 95 14.67 0.46 27.38
N ALA A 96 14.71 -0.78 27.88
CA ALA A 96 15.71 -1.26 28.82
C ALA A 96 16.95 -1.89 28.13
N GLU A 97 16.84 -2.27 26.86
CA GLU A 97 17.97 -2.78 26.05
C GLU A 97 18.98 -1.67 25.72
N ASP A 98 18.49 -0.48 25.41
CA ASP A 98 19.28 0.68 24.99
C ASP A 98 18.70 1.96 25.63
N ILE A 99 19.14 2.22 26.86
CA ILE A 99 18.60 3.31 27.70
C ILE A 99 18.95 4.70 27.13
N ASP A 100 20.11 4.84 26.49
CA ASP A 100 20.53 6.10 25.88
C ASP A 100 19.60 6.42 24.68
N ARG A 101 19.37 5.46 23.77
CA ARG A 101 18.41 5.62 22.67
C ARG A 101 16.98 5.87 23.16
N PHE A 102 16.57 5.25 24.27
CA PHE A 102 15.27 5.54 24.89
C PHE A 102 15.17 7.03 25.29
N TYR A 103 16.20 7.60 25.90
CA TYR A 103 16.21 9.01 26.27
C TYR A 103 16.36 9.95 25.07
N GLU A 104 17.11 9.59 24.04
CA GLU A 104 17.16 10.35 22.77
C GLU A 104 15.76 10.46 22.12
N VAL A 105 15.04 9.34 22.00
CA VAL A 105 13.67 9.30 21.49
C VAL A 105 12.73 10.11 22.39
N LYS A 106 12.94 10.09 23.71
CA LYS A 106 12.18 10.91 24.67
C LYS A 106 12.42 12.41 24.51
N LEU A 107 13.66 12.81 24.21
CA LEU A 107 14.02 14.20 23.91
C LEU A 107 13.44 14.66 22.56
N ALA A 108 13.46 13.80 21.53
CA ALA A 108 12.83 14.07 20.24
C ALA A 108 11.30 14.16 20.33
N TYR A 109 10.66 13.38 21.21
CA TYR A 109 9.21 13.31 21.37
C TYR A 109 8.71 13.67 22.78
N PRO A 110 8.88 14.92 23.26
CA PRO A 110 8.54 15.31 24.63
C PRO A 110 7.04 15.21 24.96
N LYS A 111 6.17 15.09 23.94
CA LYS A 111 4.73 14.85 24.12
C LYS A 111 4.37 13.37 24.33
N ALA A 112 5.26 12.42 24.02
CA ALA A 112 5.04 11.00 24.23
C ALA A 112 5.36 10.63 25.69
N ARG A 113 4.31 10.31 26.47
CA ARG A 113 4.41 10.12 27.93
C ARG A 113 4.62 8.67 28.36
N THR A 114 4.38 7.69 27.50
CA THR A 114 4.47 6.26 27.80
C THR A 114 5.59 5.59 27.02
N VAL A 115 6.18 4.53 27.59
CA VAL A 115 7.24 3.75 26.92
C VAL A 115 6.74 3.17 25.58
N ARG A 116 5.52 2.61 25.56
CA ARG A 116 4.83 2.19 24.33
C ARG A 116 4.67 3.33 23.29
N GLY A 117 4.34 4.54 23.75
CA GLY A 117 4.21 5.70 22.87
C GLY A 117 5.54 6.16 22.26
N LEU A 118 6.63 6.08 23.03
CA LEU A 118 7.99 6.38 22.57
C LEU A 118 8.49 5.31 21.60
N HIS A 119 8.31 4.03 21.92
CA HIS A 119 8.62 2.89 21.05
C HIS A 119 7.91 3.00 19.69
N ALA A 120 6.63 3.41 19.69
CA ALA A 120 5.87 3.63 18.46
C ALA A 120 6.37 4.82 17.62
N LYS A 121 7.00 5.83 18.23
CA LYS A 121 7.68 6.92 17.52
C LYS A 121 8.98 6.44 16.90
N TRP A 122 9.85 5.84 17.71
CA TRP A 122 11.10 5.24 17.23
C TRP A 122 10.87 4.27 16.06
N LYS A 123 9.91 3.33 16.18
CA LYS A 123 9.55 2.43 15.06
C LYS A 123 9.09 3.17 13.81
N LYS A 124 8.33 4.26 13.94
CA LYS A 124 7.94 5.07 12.77
C LYS A 124 9.17 5.70 12.11
N ASP A 125 10.13 6.18 12.90
CA ASP A 125 11.33 6.82 12.36
C ASP A 125 12.28 5.81 11.70
N GLN A 126 12.39 4.59 12.21
CA GLN A 126 13.10 3.51 11.52
C GLN A 126 12.49 3.22 10.13
N ILE A 127 11.15 3.08 10.06
CA ILE A 127 10.43 2.87 8.78
C ILE A 127 10.67 4.04 7.80
N LYS A 128 10.82 5.27 8.29
CA LYS A 128 11.15 6.45 7.46
C LYS A 128 12.57 6.42 6.90
N THR A 129 13.49 5.66 7.51
CA THR A 129 14.91 5.55 7.11
C THR A 129 15.26 4.23 6.42
N GLU A 130 14.37 3.24 6.45
CA GLU A 130 14.61 1.90 5.91
C GLU A 130 14.18 1.78 4.44
N TRP A 131 15.10 1.34 3.58
CA TRP A 131 14.81 1.05 2.18
C TRP A 131 14.00 -0.24 2.04
N GLN A 132 12.80 -0.11 1.48
CA GLN A 132 11.96 -1.24 1.12
C GLN A 132 12.23 -1.69 -0.32
N GLU A 133 11.92 -2.95 -0.63
CA GLU A 133 12.08 -3.52 -1.98
C GLU A 133 11.45 -2.64 -3.09
N SER A 134 10.26 -2.08 -2.83
CA SER A 134 9.58 -1.18 -3.78
C SER A 134 10.29 0.16 -4.01
N HIS A 135 11.12 0.61 -3.05
CA HIS A 135 11.95 1.80 -3.20
C HIS A 135 13.16 1.49 -4.06
N ILE A 136 13.83 0.37 -3.82
CA ILE A 136 14.98 -0.12 -4.59
C ILE A 136 14.59 -0.32 -6.06
N GLN A 137 13.45 -0.97 -6.32
CA GLN A 137 12.94 -1.16 -7.69
C GLN A 137 12.66 0.17 -8.40
N ARG A 138 12.00 1.13 -7.73
CA ARG A 138 11.71 2.44 -8.32
C ARG A 138 12.95 3.30 -8.52
N GLN A 139 13.93 3.22 -7.62
CA GLN A 139 15.25 3.82 -7.76
C GLN A 139 15.97 3.29 -9.00
N GLN A 140 15.98 1.96 -9.21
CA GLN A 140 16.61 1.38 -10.40
C GLN A 140 15.90 1.80 -11.70
N LEU A 141 14.56 1.84 -11.72
CA LEU A 141 13.81 2.36 -12.87
C LEU A 141 14.23 3.80 -13.20
N VAL A 142 14.40 4.66 -12.20
CA VAL A 142 14.86 6.04 -12.38
C VAL A 142 16.30 6.11 -12.91
N LEU A 143 17.21 5.25 -12.41
CA LEU A 143 18.57 5.13 -12.93
C LEU A 143 18.61 4.60 -14.38
N ASP A 144 17.64 3.78 -14.78
CA ASP A 144 17.42 3.32 -16.15
C ASP A 144 16.75 4.40 -17.05
N GLY A 145 16.53 5.61 -16.52
CA GLY A 145 15.92 6.75 -17.22
C GLY A 145 14.40 6.80 -17.20
N LEU A 146 13.74 5.96 -16.38
CA LEU A 146 12.29 5.84 -16.32
C LEU A 146 11.70 6.69 -15.17
N THR A 147 10.70 7.50 -15.49
CA THR A 147 9.88 8.25 -14.54
C THR A 147 8.99 7.31 -13.70
N VAL A 148 8.89 7.58 -12.39
CA VAL A 148 8.11 6.79 -11.42
C VAL A 148 7.32 7.68 -10.47
N LEU A 149 6.32 7.12 -9.76
CA LEU A 149 5.56 7.82 -8.72
C LEU A 149 6.05 7.49 -7.30
N ALA A 150 5.88 8.47 -6.40
CA ALA A 150 6.11 8.33 -4.96
C ALA A 150 4.95 8.92 -4.13
N ASP A 151 4.56 8.20 -3.08
CA ASP A 151 3.57 8.60 -2.07
C ASP A 151 4.21 9.59 -1.08
N MET A 152 3.72 10.83 -1.09
CA MET A 152 4.24 11.90 -0.22
C MET A 152 3.79 11.80 1.25
N HIS A 153 2.92 10.85 1.62
CA HIS A 153 2.52 10.66 3.02
C HIS A 153 3.68 10.18 3.90
N SER A 154 3.85 10.78 5.08
CA SER A 154 4.99 10.47 5.94
C SER A 154 4.99 9.02 6.47
N GLY A 155 6.13 8.34 6.31
CA GLY A 155 6.29 6.91 6.54
C GLY A 155 5.86 6.03 5.36
N LYS A 156 5.88 6.59 4.15
CA LYS A 156 5.70 5.88 2.87
C LYS A 156 6.99 5.91 2.08
N ASP A 157 7.07 6.71 1.03
CA ASP A 157 8.23 6.75 0.14
C ASP A 157 9.29 7.78 0.58
N GLU A 158 9.41 8.00 1.89
CA GLU A 158 10.22 9.10 2.47
C GLU A 158 11.70 8.95 2.09
N VAL A 159 12.29 7.75 2.21
CA VAL A 159 13.67 7.45 1.74
C VAL A 159 13.88 7.65 0.23
N LEU A 160 12.89 7.26 -0.59
CA LEU A 160 12.98 7.36 -2.05
C LEU A 160 12.90 8.82 -2.48
N ILE A 161 12.06 9.62 -1.80
CA ILE A 161 11.91 11.06 -2.00
C ILE A 161 13.18 11.80 -1.54
N GLU A 162 13.78 11.43 -0.41
CA GLU A 162 15.04 12.02 0.05
C GLU A 162 16.19 11.73 -0.92
N TRP A 163 16.41 10.46 -1.30
CA TRP A 163 17.39 10.10 -2.32
C TRP A 163 17.17 10.85 -3.64
N ALA A 164 15.92 10.95 -4.09
CA ALA A 164 15.61 11.66 -5.32
C ALA A 164 15.86 13.17 -5.21
N LYS A 165 15.70 13.78 -4.03
CA LYS A 165 16.09 15.19 -3.80
C LYS A 165 17.60 15.36 -3.83
N ASP A 166 18.34 14.47 -3.18
CA ASP A 166 19.82 14.52 -3.12
C ASP A 166 20.49 14.37 -4.50
N HIS A 167 19.74 13.89 -5.51
CA HIS A 167 20.20 13.71 -6.89
C HIS A 167 19.53 14.68 -7.89
N ASP A 168 18.76 15.68 -7.44
CA ASP A 168 17.95 16.58 -8.29
C ASP A 168 16.96 15.84 -9.24
N LEU A 169 16.45 14.69 -8.80
CA LEU A 169 15.50 13.82 -9.51
C LEU A 169 14.07 13.89 -8.97
N PHE A 170 13.83 14.52 -7.82
CA PHE A 170 12.49 14.68 -7.26
C PHE A 170 11.73 15.86 -7.88
N VAL A 171 10.52 15.61 -8.37
CA VAL A 171 9.56 16.65 -8.78
C VAL A 171 8.26 16.45 -8.01
N SER A 172 7.81 17.45 -7.27
CA SER A 172 6.46 17.41 -6.72
C SER A 172 5.45 17.72 -7.82
N ILE A 173 4.42 16.88 -7.93
CA ILE A 173 3.24 17.11 -8.76
C ILE A 173 2.03 17.38 -7.87
N ASP A 174 2.23 18.14 -6.78
CA ASP A 174 1.14 18.60 -5.92
C ASP A 174 0.31 19.68 -6.63
N ARG A 175 -0.92 19.90 -6.18
CA ARG A 175 -1.92 20.80 -6.75
C ARG A 175 -1.43 22.23 -6.99
N ASP A 176 -0.50 22.70 -6.14
CA ASP A 176 0.04 24.06 -6.19
C ASP A 176 1.26 24.18 -7.15
N THR A 177 1.51 23.15 -7.96
CA THR A 177 2.57 23.11 -9.01
C THR A 177 1.97 23.13 -10.41
N ASP A 178 2.75 23.52 -11.41
CA ASP A 178 2.38 23.48 -12.84
C ASP A 178 1.88 22.10 -13.31
N TRP A 179 2.38 21.04 -12.69
CA TRP A 179 2.04 19.65 -13.01
C TRP A 179 0.87 19.10 -12.19
N GLY A 180 0.39 19.84 -11.19
CA GLY A 180 -0.66 19.42 -10.28
C GLY A 180 -2.04 19.32 -10.92
N ASN A 181 -2.86 18.38 -10.43
CA ASN A 181 -4.25 18.29 -10.86
C ASN A 181 -5.12 19.41 -10.25
N PRO A 182 -5.71 20.32 -11.05
CA PRO A 182 -6.52 21.43 -10.54
C PRO A 182 -7.89 20.97 -10.02
N PHE A 183 -8.38 19.79 -10.40
CA PHE A 183 -9.68 19.24 -10.01
C PHE A 183 -9.60 18.46 -8.68
N LYS A 184 -10.68 18.42 -7.90
CA LYS A 184 -10.75 17.83 -6.54
C LYS A 184 -11.75 16.69 -6.46
N VAL A 185 -11.30 15.49 -6.06
CA VAL A 185 -12.18 14.34 -5.83
C VAL A 185 -13.30 14.71 -4.84
N GLY A 186 -14.54 14.38 -5.20
CA GLY A 186 -15.76 14.70 -4.44
C GLY A 186 -16.38 16.06 -4.80
N GLN A 187 -15.57 17.09 -5.09
CA GLN A 187 -16.07 18.40 -5.56
C GLN A 187 -16.26 18.43 -7.09
N ASP A 188 -15.31 17.83 -7.82
CA ASP A 188 -15.16 17.91 -9.28
C ASP A 188 -15.49 16.59 -10.00
N GLY A 189 -15.98 15.59 -9.26
CA GLY A 189 -16.28 14.24 -9.73
C GLY A 189 -15.65 13.14 -8.87
N SER A 190 -15.79 11.89 -9.33
CA SER A 190 -15.06 10.73 -8.82
C SER A 190 -13.54 10.84 -9.07
N ARG A 191 -12.75 9.90 -8.53
CA ARG A 191 -11.30 9.86 -8.74
C ARG A 191 -10.95 9.75 -10.22
N ASP A 192 -11.61 8.86 -10.94
CA ASP A 192 -11.34 8.60 -12.35
C ASP A 192 -11.75 9.80 -13.21
N GLU A 193 -12.90 10.41 -12.92
CA GLU A 193 -13.34 11.66 -13.58
C GLU A 193 -12.38 12.82 -13.37
N VAL A 194 -11.83 12.97 -12.17
CA VAL A 194 -10.83 14.00 -11.84
C VAL A 194 -9.49 13.75 -12.55
N ILE A 195 -9.16 12.50 -12.86
CA ILE A 195 -7.98 12.13 -13.66
C ILE A 195 -8.25 12.35 -15.17
N ASP A 196 -9.43 11.99 -15.66
CA ASP A 196 -9.85 12.27 -17.04
C ASP A 196 -9.89 13.79 -17.31
N ARG A 197 -10.51 14.58 -16.42
CA ARG A 197 -10.51 16.05 -16.53
C ARG A 197 -9.09 16.61 -16.56
N TYR A 198 -8.16 16.03 -15.79
CA TYR A 198 -6.74 16.42 -15.83
C TYR A 198 -6.07 16.09 -17.17
N ARG A 199 -6.34 14.93 -17.77
CA ARG A 199 -5.84 14.58 -19.11
C ARG A 199 -6.23 15.66 -20.13
N TYR A 200 -7.51 16.02 -20.17
CA TYR A 200 -8.00 17.09 -21.05
C TYR A 200 -7.41 18.47 -20.73
N HIS A 201 -7.18 18.79 -19.46
CA HIS A 201 -6.52 20.02 -19.05
C HIS A 201 -5.05 20.08 -19.53
N LEU A 202 -4.32 18.97 -19.41
CA LEU A 202 -2.95 18.82 -19.87
C LEU A 202 -2.88 18.93 -21.41
N GLU A 203 -3.69 18.17 -22.15
CA GLU A 203 -3.77 18.25 -23.61
C GLU A 203 -4.18 19.64 -24.11
N GLY A 204 -5.08 20.31 -23.38
CA GLY A 204 -5.53 21.67 -23.65
C GLY A 204 -4.51 22.77 -23.31
N ASN A 205 -3.34 22.42 -22.75
CA ASN A 205 -2.28 23.35 -22.39
C ASN A 205 -1.00 23.09 -23.23
N PRO A 206 -0.84 23.77 -24.38
CA PRO A 206 0.30 23.54 -25.28
C PRO A 206 1.67 23.74 -24.63
N HIS A 207 1.78 24.63 -23.62
CA HIS A 207 3.05 24.91 -22.95
C HIS A 207 3.47 23.80 -21.99
N LEU A 208 2.52 23.25 -21.20
CA LEU A 208 2.79 22.06 -20.39
C LEU A 208 3.09 20.85 -21.27
N MET A 209 2.35 20.68 -22.37
CA MET A 209 2.67 19.63 -23.35
C MET A 209 4.09 19.82 -23.91
N GLU A 210 4.49 21.01 -24.37
CA GLU A 210 5.85 21.26 -24.88
C GLU A 210 6.93 20.89 -23.84
N ARG A 211 6.76 21.28 -22.58
CA ARG A 211 7.67 20.93 -21.48
C ARG A 211 7.73 19.43 -21.19
N LEU A 212 6.59 18.75 -21.21
CA LEU A 212 6.51 17.30 -21.00
C LEU A 212 7.22 16.56 -22.13
N LYS A 213 6.99 16.99 -23.38
CA LYS A 213 7.62 16.47 -24.59
C LYS A 213 9.12 16.77 -24.65
N GLY A 214 9.55 17.90 -24.08
CA GLY A 214 10.96 18.26 -23.87
C GLY A 214 11.68 17.40 -22.82
N GLY A 215 10.96 16.50 -22.14
CA GLY A 215 11.53 15.55 -21.19
C GLY A 215 11.76 16.12 -19.79
N GLU A 216 11.10 17.22 -19.40
CA GLU A 216 11.25 17.85 -18.06
C GLU A 216 11.02 16.84 -16.91
N LEU A 217 10.09 15.91 -17.10
CA LEU A 217 9.74 14.87 -16.13
C LEU A 217 10.39 13.50 -16.41
N SER A 218 11.19 13.35 -17.46
CA SER A 218 11.81 12.08 -17.84
C SER A 218 12.90 11.67 -16.84
N GLY A 219 12.84 10.42 -16.34
CA GLY A 219 13.80 9.93 -15.35
C GLY A 219 13.68 10.63 -13.99
N LYS A 220 12.47 11.03 -13.59
CA LYS A 220 12.18 11.72 -12.32
C LYS A 220 11.31 10.88 -11.38
N VAL A 221 11.42 11.16 -10.08
CA VAL A 221 10.48 10.68 -9.06
C VAL A 221 9.40 11.74 -8.88
N LEU A 222 8.18 11.44 -9.34
CA LEU A 222 7.03 12.32 -9.23
C LEU A 222 6.31 12.10 -7.89
N GLY A 223 6.43 13.06 -6.97
CA GLY A 223 5.77 13.02 -5.67
C GLY A 223 4.32 13.46 -5.75
N CYS A 224 3.38 12.61 -5.29
CA CYS A 224 1.97 12.96 -5.20
C CYS A 224 1.26 12.35 -3.97
N TRP A 225 0.27 13.05 -3.43
CA TRP A 225 -0.62 12.56 -2.37
C TRP A 225 -1.71 11.58 -2.85
N CYS A 226 -1.89 11.38 -4.16
CA CYS A 226 -2.89 10.43 -4.68
C CYS A 226 -2.38 8.99 -4.79
N TYR A 227 -1.10 8.82 -5.10
CA TYR A 227 -0.44 7.51 -5.16
C TYR A 227 -0.44 6.88 -3.75
N PRO A 228 -0.63 5.55 -3.59
CA PRO A 228 -0.65 4.49 -4.60
C PRO A 228 -2.01 4.21 -5.26
N ASN A 229 -3.05 5.00 -4.97
CA ASN A 229 -4.32 4.91 -5.72
C ASN A 229 -4.14 5.56 -7.12
N PRO A 230 -5.07 5.33 -8.08
CA PRO A 230 -5.03 5.99 -9.38
C PRO A 230 -4.76 7.49 -9.26
N CYS A 231 -3.78 7.96 -10.02
CA CYS A 231 -3.12 9.23 -9.82
C CYS A 231 -3.04 10.00 -11.14
N HIS A 232 -3.10 11.32 -11.08
CA HIS A 232 -2.90 12.15 -12.27
C HIS A 232 -1.47 12.05 -12.83
N GLY A 233 -0.51 11.66 -11.98
CA GLY A 233 0.86 11.35 -12.40
C GLY A 233 0.96 10.12 -13.31
N ASP A 234 -0.01 9.19 -13.26
CA ASP A 234 -0.07 8.08 -14.23
C ASP A 234 -0.28 8.62 -15.66
N VAL A 235 -1.07 9.70 -15.80
CA VAL A 235 -1.31 10.38 -17.09
C VAL A 235 -0.03 11.03 -17.60
N LEU A 236 0.72 11.74 -16.74
CA LEU A 236 2.01 12.34 -17.12
C LEU A 236 2.99 11.28 -17.64
N ILE A 237 3.10 10.17 -16.92
CA ILE A 237 3.97 9.04 -17.28
C ILE A 237 3.53 8.39 -18.60
N GLU A 238 2.23 8.30 -18.88
CA GLU A 238 1.70 7.80 -20.16
C GLU A 238 2.17 8.65 -21.34
N TYR A 239 2.06 9.99 -21.28
CA TYR A 239 2.49 10.86 -22.37
C TYR A 239 4.01 10.84 -22.58
N ILE A 240 4.81 10.71 -21.51
CA ILE A 240 6.28 10.58 -21.62
C ILE A 240 6.65 9.38 -22.50
N TYR A 241 6.06 8.21 -22.28
CA TYR A 241 6.42 7.00 -23.02
C TYR A 241 5.67 6.81 -24.35
N ALA A 242 4.48 7.38 -24.50
CA ALA A 242 3.77 7.39 -25.77
C ALA A 242 4.59 8.08 -26.89
N GLN A 243 5.51 8.99 -26.53
CA GLN A 243 6.42 9.63 -27.47
C GLN A 243 7.74 8.92 -27.72
N THR A 244 8.33 8.27 -26.71
CA THR A 244 9.62 7.59 -26.89
C THR A 244 9.57 6.50 -27.95
N ASP A 245 8.39 5.91 -28.18
CA ASP A 245 8.17 4.93 -29.25
C ASP A 245 7.98 5.56 -30.64
N ALA A 246 7.59 6.84 -30.73
CA ALA A 246 7.41 7.57 -31.98
C ALA A 246 8.74 8.14 -32.52
N ASP A 247 9.52 8.82 -31.67
CA ASP A 247 10.72 9.55 -32.11
C ASP A 247 11.93 8.64 -32.38
N ASN A 248 12.00 7.46 -31.76
CA ASN A 248 13.12 6.52 -31.95
C ASN A 248 13.04 5.67 -33.25
N GLY A 249 12.00 5.85 -34.09
CA GLY A 249 11.82 5.05 -35.31
C GLY A 249 11.58 3.55 -35.05
N LEU A 250 11.35 3.15 -33.80
CA LEU A 250 11.14 1.76 -33.36
C LEU A 250 9.70 1.27 -33.56
N ALA A 251 9.07 1.70 -34.66
CA ALA A 251 7.75 1.24 -35.12
C ALA A 251 7.81 -0.25 -35.52
N GLY A 252 7.86 -1.13 -34.52
CA GLY A 252 8.08 -2.57 -34.71
C GLY A 252 8.58 -3.32 -33.47
N ARG A 253 9.06 -2.63 -32.42
CA ARG A 253 9.12 -3.24 -31.08
C ARG A 253 7.81 -2.95 -30.38
N ALA A 254 7.09 -3.99 -29.99
CA ALA A 254 5.87 -3.85 -29.20
C ALA A 254 6.17 -2.95 -27.99
N HIS A 255 5.28 -1.98 -27.72
CA HIS A 255 5.38 -1.06 -26.58
C HIS A 255 5.99 -1.79 -25.39
N ARG A 256 7.00 -1.20 -24.74
CA ARG A 256 7.28 -1.55 -23.34
C ARG A 256 6.08 -1.06 -22.54
N LYS A 257 5.02 -1.87 -22.55
CA LYS A 257 3.85 -1.70 -21.72
C LYS A 257 4.35 -1.50 -20.31
N ILE A 258 4.14 -0.30 -19.77
CA ILE A 258 3.62 -0.23 -18.41
C ILE A 258 2.45 -1.20 -18.41
N VAL A 259 2.61 -2.31 -17.68
CA VAL A 259 1.58 -3.34 -17.62
C VAL A 259 0.48 -2.82 -16.71
N VAL A 260 -0.32 -1.89 -17.25
CA VAL A 260 -1.77 -1.97 -17.05
C VAL A 260 -2.10 -3.41 -17.39
N PRO A 261 -2.56 -4.23 -16.43
CA PRO A 261 -2.84 -5.64 -16.68
C PRO A 261 -3.73 -5.70 -17.91
N PRO A 262 -3.39 -6.47 -18.95
CA PRO A 262 -4.21 -6.49 -20.15
C PRO A 262 -5.61 -6.86 -19.69
N TYR A 263 -6.57 -5.93 -19.82
CA TYR A 263 -7.96 -6.18 -19.51
C TYR A 263 -8.33 -7.41 -20.33
N SER A 264 -8.47 -8.54 -19.64
CA SER A 264 -8.76 -9.80 -20.30
C SER A 264 -10.04 -9.56 -21.06
N ILE A 265 -9.99 -9.57 -22.39
CA ILE A 265 -11.17 -9.25 -23.20
C ILE A 265 -12.30 -10.22 -22.84
N ASN A 266 -11.97 -11.46 -22.49
CA ASN A 266 -12.89 -12.46 -21.95
C ASN A 266 -13.50 -12.04 -20.59
N ARG A 267 -12.74 -11.40 -19.69
CA ARG A 267 -13.25 -10.88 -18.40
C ARG A 267 -14.10 -9.63 -18.59
N ALA A 268 -13.69 -8.72 -19.49
CA ALA A 268 -14.46 -7.52 -19.82
C ALA A 268 -15.78 -7.90 -20.51
N MET A 269 -15.74 -8.82 -21.47
CA MET A 269 -16.94 -9.35 -22.14
C MET A 269 -17.79 -10.21 -21.18
N GLY A 270 -17.18 -10.95 -20.25
CA GLY A 270 -17.90 -11.67 -19.19
C GLY A 270 -18.60 -10.75 -18.17
N ALA A 271 -18.18 -9.49 -18.03
CA ALA A 271 -18.93 -8.51 -17.23
C ALA A 271 -20.28 -8.14 -17.89
N ILE A 272 -20.37 -8.24 -19.23
CA ILE A 272 -21.61 -7.96 -19.98
C ILE A 272 -22.70 -8.95 -19.58
N SER A 273 -22.40 -10.25 -19.50
CA SER A 273 -23.39 -11.25 -19.09
C SER A 273 -23.88 -11.01 -17.66
N GLY A 274 -23.00 -10.58 -16.76
CA GLY A 274 -23.39 -10.21 -15.39
C GLY A 274 -24.29 -8.97 -15.33
N LEU A 275 -24.00 -7.93 -16.15
CA LEU A 275 -24.87 -6.76 -16.27
C LEU A 275 -26.21 -7.08 -16.90
N ALA A 276 -26.24 -7.93 -17.93
CA ALA A 276 -27.47 -8.39 -18.58
C ALA A 276 -28.32 -9.25 -17.64
N GLU A 277 -27.71 -10.14 -16.85
CA GLU A 277 -28.41 -10.90 -15.82
C GLU A 277 -28.98 -9.98 -14.73
N LEU A 278 -28.18 -9.05 -14.19
CA LEU A 278 -28.63 -8.10 -13.17
C LEU A 278 -29.80 -7.25 -13.67
N TYR A 279 -29.72 -6.74 -14.91
CA TYR A 279 -30.81 -6.00 -15.53
C TYR A 279 -32.06 -6.87 -15.68
N CYS A 280 -31.97 -8.03 -16.32
CA CYS A 280 -33.13 -8.88 -16.60
C CYS A 280 -33.75 -9.53 -15.35
N LYS A 281 -32.96 -9.80 -14.28
CA LYS A 281 -33.46 -10.44 -13.05
C LYS A 281 -33.86 -9.45 -11.95
N SER A 282 -33.26 -8.26 -11.87
CA SER A 282 -33.46 -7.33 -10.75
C SER A 282 -34.14 -6.00 -11.11
N TYR A 283 -34.16 -5.59 -12.38
CA TYR A 283 -34.82 -4.34 -12.78
C TYR A 283 -36.29 -4.58 -13.18
N THR A 284 -37.20 -3.84 -12.55
CA THR A 284 -38.66 -3.97 -12.72
C THR A 284 -39.31 -2.75 -13.39
N GLY A 285 -38.52 -1.78 -13.84
CA GLY A 285 -39.01 -0.56 -14.51
C GLY A 285 -39.19 -0.73 -16.02
N THR A 286 -39.49 0.38 -16.71
CA THR A 286 -39.63 0.40 -18.18
C THR A 286 -38.27 0.48 -18.88
N VAL A 287 -38.21 0.02 -20.13
CA VAL A 287 -37.02 0.18 -20.98
C VAL A 287 -36.71 1.67 -21.21
N ASP A 288 -37.73 2.49 -21.39
CA ASP A 288 -37.58 3.94 -21.61
C ASP A 288 -36.90 4.62 -20.40
N TYR A 289 -37.32 4.30 -19.17
CA TYR A 289 -36.67 4.85 -17.97
C TYR A 289 -35.23 4.35 -17.80
N ALA A 290 -34.94 3.10 -18.16
CA ALA A 290 -33.56 2.59 -18.17
C ALA A 290 -32.69 3.31 -19.21
N ALA A 291 -33.24 3.65 -20.37
CA ALA A 291 -32.56 4.44 -21.39
C ALA A 291 -32.32 5.88 -20.94
N GLU A 292 -33.28 6.52 -20.27
CA GLU A 292 -33.11 7.84 -19.65
C GLU A 292 -31.98 7.84 -18.61
N VAL A 293 -31.92 6.84 -17.73
CA VAL A 293 -30.84 6.68 -16.74
C VAL A 293 -29.48 6.48 -17.41
N LEU A 294 -29.40 5.65 -18.46
CA LEU A 294 -28.16 5.46 -19.22
C LEU A 294 -27.68 6.76 -19.89
N ILE A 295 -28.59 7.51 -20.52
CA ILE A 295 -28.27 8.80 -21.14
C ILE A 295 -27.79 9.79 -20.06
N ALA A 296 -28.46 9.85 -18.92
CA ALA A 296 -28.08 10.73 -17.82
C ALA A 296 -26.68 10.42 -17.26
N GLU A 297 -26.31 9.14 -17.11
CA GLU A 297 -24.98 8.76 -16.62
C GLU A 297 -23.88 9.01 -17.66
N LEU A 298 -24.16 8.83 -18.96
CA LEU A 298 -23.22 9.18 -20.05
C LEU A 298 -22.98 10.70 -20.14
N MET A 299 -24.03 11.50 -19.93
CA MET A 299 -24.02 12.96 -19.95
C MET A 299 -23.72 13.59 -18.59
N LYS A 300 -23.30 12.79 -17.61
CA LYS A 300 -22.94 13.26 -16.27
C LYS A 300 -21.67 14.08 -16.30
N GLY A 301 -21.66 15.19 -15.56
CA GLY A 301 -20.50 16.06 -15.45
C GLY A 301 -20.33 17.00 -16.65
N THR A 302 -21.39 17.33 -17.40
CA THR A 302 -21.33 18.20 -18.60
C THR A 302 -21.51 19.70 -18.30
N GLU A 303 -21.20 20.15 -17.08
CA GLU A 303 -21.38 21.55 -16.68
C GLU A 303 -20.34 22.50 -17.33
N ASP A 304 -19.23 21.95 -17.85
CA ASP A 304 -18.19 22.69 -18.57
C ASP A 304 -17.71 22.01 -19.88
N ALA A 305 -16.83 22.68 -20.62
CA ALA A 305 -16.32 22.21 -21.91
C ALA A 305 -15.45 20.92 -21.82
N ILE A 306 -14.81 20.66 -20.69
CA ILE A 306 -14.05 19.43 -20.43
C ILE A 306 -15.03 18.29 -20.18
N GLY A 307 -16.03 18.53 -19.34
CA GLY A 307 -17.16 17.65 -19.09
C GLY A 307 -17.90 17.22 -20.35
N ILE A 308 -18.22 18.18 -21.23
CA ILE A 308 -18.79 17.92 -22.56
C ILE A 308 -17.88 17.04 -23.41
N SER A 309 -16.55 17.22 -23.33
CA SER A 309 -15.58 16.40 -24.07
C SER A 309 -15.49 14.97 -23.54
N ILE A 310 -15.51 14.79 -22.21
CA ILE A 310 -15.59 13.47 -21.55
C ILE A 310 -16.88 12.75 -21.94
N ALA A 311 -18.04 13.40 -21.80
CA ALA A 311 -19.33 12.82 -22.16
C ALA A 311 -19.40 12.43 -23.64
N ARG A 312 -18.91 13.29 -24.55
CA ARG A 312 -18.79 13.00 -25.98
C ARG A 312 -18.02 11.70 -26.23
N ASP A 313 -16.91 11.49 -25.52
CA ASP A 313 -16.07 10.31 -25.76
C ASP A 313 -16.60 9.05 -25.07
N ARG A 314 -17.22 9.16 -23.87
CA ARG A 314 -18.05 8.10 -23.27
C ARG A 314 -19.14 7.63 -24.25
N ILE A 315 -19.86 8.55 -24.87
CA ILE A 315 -20.91 8.27 -25.86
C ILE A 315 -20.31 7.57 -27.11
N LYS A 316 -19.19 8.06 -27.65
CA LYS A 316 -18.52 7.40 -28.79
C LYS A 316 -18.10 5.97 -28.46
N TRP A 317 -17.49 5.75 -27.29
CA TRP A 317 -17.07 4.40 -26.87
C TRP A 317 -18.26 3.47 -26.70
N LEU A 318 -19.37 3.93 -26.11
CA LEU A 318 -20.58 3.12 -26.00
C LEU A 318 -21.18 2.79 -27.38
N LEU A 319 -21.23 3.74 -28.31
CA LEU A 319 -21.73 3.51 -29.67
C LEU A 319 -20.84 2.55 -30.46
N GLN A 320 -19.52 2.66 -30.32
CA GLN A 320 -18.58 1.71 -30.90
C GLN A 320 -18.73 0.31 -30.28
N TYR A 321 -18.91 0.23 -28.97
CA TYR A 321 -19.19 -1.02 -28.26
C TYR A 321 -20.53 -1.64 -28.68
N LYS A 322 -21.59 -0.84 -28.87
CA LYS A 322 -22.88 -1.32 -29.41
C LYS A 322 -22.70 -2.03 -30.76
N SER A 323 -21.83 -1.52 -31.64
CA SER A 323 -21.56 -2.18 -32.92
C SER A 323 -20.99 -3.61 -32.79
N ILE A 324 -20.31 -3.91 -31.68
CA ILE A 324 -19.83 -5.27 -31.37
C ILE A 324 -21.02 -6.18 -31.02
N MET A 325 -21.98 -5.67 -30.25
CA MET A 325 -23.21 -6.40 -29.91
C MET A 325 -24.07 -6.65 -31.15
N ASP A 326 -24.22 -5.63 -32.00
CA ASP A 326 -24.96 -5.71 -33.27
C ASP A 326 -24.34 -6.76 -34.23
N ASN A 327 -23.01 -6.88 -34.26
CA ASN A 327 -22.30 -7.89 -35.04
C ASN A 327 -22.47 -9.32 -34.47
N ALA A 328 -22.63 -9.47 -33.16
CA ALA A 328 -22.83 -10.77 -32.50
C ALA A 328 -24.30 -11.25 -32.55
N GLU A 329 -25.26 -10.34 -32.67
CA GLU A 329 -26.69 -10.64 -32.62
C GLU A 329 -27.15 -11.76 -33.58
N PRO A 330 -26.73 -11.82 -34.86
CA PRO A 330 -27.21 -12.84 -35.79
C PRO A 330 -26.83 -14.28 -35.36
N GLU A 331 -25.62 -14.48 -34.86
CA GLU A 331 -25.15 -15.79 -34.39
C GLU A 331 -25.86 -16.21 -33.10
N LEU A 332 -26.07 -15.26 -32.18
CA LEU A 332 -26.81 -15.50 -30.93
C LEU A 332 -28.27 -15.86 -31.19
N ARG A 333 -28.94 -15.21 -32.16
CA ARG A 333 -30.30 -15.58 -32.59
C ARG A 333 -30.34 -16.97 -33.22
N ALA A 334 -29.42 -17.25 -34.15
CA ALA A 334 -29.34 -18.56 -34.79
C ALA A 334 -29.11 -19.70 -33.77
N PHE A 335 -28.32 -19.45 -32.72
CA PHE A 335 -28.14 -20.40 -31.61
C PHE A 335 -29.45 -20.67 -30.84
N LEU A 336 -30.22 -19.63 -30.51
CA LEU A 336 -31.51 -19.77 -29.84
C LEU A 336 -32.54 -20.50 -30.70
N ASP A 337 -32.66 -20.13 -31.98
CA ASP A 337 -33.58 -20.74 -32.95
C ASP A 337 -33.25 -22.24 -33.17
N ALA A 338 -31.97 -22.61 -33.16
CA ALA A 338 -31.52 -24.00 -33.26
C ALA A 338 -31.77 -24.82 -31.98
N ASN A 339 -32.01 -24.18 -30.83
CA ASN A 339 -32.15 -24.83 -29.52
C ASN A 339 -33.44 -24.40 -28.78
N PRO A 340 -34.65 -24.61 -29.37
CA PRO A 340 -35.91 -24.04 -28.86
C PRO A 340 -36.39 -24.63 -27.52
N ASN A 341 -35.78 -25.72 -27.05
CA ASN A 341 -36.14 -26.41 -25.81
C ASN A 341 -35.20 -26.08 -24.62
N LEU A 342 -34.33 -25.07 -24.76
CA LEU A 342 -33.49 -24.62 -23.64
C LEU A 342 -34.36 -24.06 -22.51
N LYS A 343 -34.08 -24.52 -21.29
CA LYS A 343 -34.71 -23.97 -20.08
C LYS A 343 -33.90 -22.76 -19.60
N THR A 344 -34.60 -21.69 -19.25
CA THR A 344 -34.01 -20.59 -18.48
C THR A 344 -33.54 -21.09 -17.12
N VAL A 345 -32.35 -20.66 -16.70
CA VAL A 345 -31.83 -20.87 -15.35
C VAL A 345 -32.24 -19.66 -14.51
N GLU A 346 -33.26 -19.87 -13.67
CA GLU A 346 -33.75 -18.87 -12.69
C GLU A 346 -32.65 -18.49 -11.67
#